data_AF-A0A0C1N2M8-F1
#
_entry.id   AF-A0A0C1N2M8-F1
#
_cell.length_a   1.000
_cell.length_b   1.000
_cell.length_c   1.000
_cell.angle_alpha   90.00
_cell.angle_beta   90.00
_cell.angle_gamma   90.00
#
_symmetry.space_group_name_H-M   'P 1'
#
loop_
_entity.id
_entity.type
_entity.pdbx_description
1 polymer ?
#
loop_
_entity_poly.entity_id
_entity_poly.type
_entity_poly.pdbx_seq_one_letter_code
_entity_poly.pdbx_strand_id
1 'polypeptide(L)'
;MSKSIDIEDSLRMAVIPLEYLQPSIAALVSTYFVNFPEIVKYCPTFLKRVMQFSGLALILHIQATLQHRKTFGNTGICMLQVAKGLLCSPEQFMPTVFGAATSEITGLQPALT
;
A
#
# COMPACT_ATOMS: atom_id res chain seq x y z
N MET A 1 13.56 16.56 35.80
CA MET A 1 14.03 15.35 35.10
C MET A 1 13.34 15.27 33.76
N SER A 2 13.86 15.97 32.75
CA SER A 2 13.33 15.94 31.38
C SER A 2 13.60 14.57 30.77
N LYS A 3 12.56 13.76 30.58
CA LYS A 3 12.64 12.57 29.72
C LYS A 3 12.85 13.08 28.28
N SER A 4 14.11 13.29 27.91
CA SER A 4 14.47 13.47 26.51
C SER A 4 14.21 12.12 25.85
N ILE A 5 13.09 12.00 25.13
CA ILE A 5 12.88 10.87 24.24
C ILE A 5 13.99 10.95 23.20
N ASP A 6 14.70 9.84 23.01
CA ASP A 6 15.73 9.74 21.98
C ASP A 6 15.09 9.98 20.61
N ILE A 7 15.78 10.69 19.71
CA ILE A 7 15.25 11.02 18.39
C ILE A 7 14.87 9.74 17.61
N GLU A 8 15.61 8.65 17.81
CA GLU A 8 15.31 7.34 17.23
C GLU A 8 14.00 6.76 17.76
N ASP A 9 13.72 6.94 19.05
CA ASP A 9 12.45 6.54 19.66
C ASP A 9 11.29 7.44 19.20
N SER A 10 11.51 8.75 19.06
CA SER A 10 10.53 9.67 18.49
C SER A 10 10.20 9.33 17.03
N LEU A 11 11.20 9.01 16.20
CA LEU A 11 11.01 8.60 14.81
C LEU A 11 10.30 7.25 14.69
N ARG A 12 10.64 6.28 15.56
CA ARG A 12 9.97 4.99 15.63
C ARG A 12 8.49 5.11 16.04
N MET A 13 8.18 6.10 16.86
CA MET A 13 6.82 6.40 17.33
C MET A 13 6.06 7.35 16.40
N ALA A 14 6.73 7.98 15.43
CA ALA A 14 6.12 8.83 14.42
C ALA A 14 5.33 7.95 13.43
N VAL A 15 4.12 7.58 13.83
CA VAL A 15 3.14 6.97 12.95
C VAL A 15 2.67 8.06 12.01
N ILE A 16 3.07 7.99 10.74
CA ILE A 16 2.49 8.83 9.69
C ILE A 16 1.16 8.17 9.28
N PRO A 17 0.01 8.84 9.47
CA PRO A 17 -1.26 8.29 9.05
C PRO A 17 -1.27 8.06 7.53
N LEU A 18 -1.90 6.95 7.11
CA LEU A 18 -1.91 6.52 5.71
C LEU A 18 -2.55 7.58 4.80
N GLU A 19 -3.49 8.35 5.33
CA GLU A 19 -4.24 9.41 4.65
C GLU A 19 -3.33 10.52 4.10
N TYR A 20 -2.19 10.78 4.74
CA TYR A 20 -1.20 11.74 4.22
C TYR A 20 -0.41 11.18 3.04
N LEU A 21 -0.28 9.86 2.94
CA LEU A 21 0.48 9.19 1.88
C LEU A 21 -0.40 8.78 0.69
N GLN A 22 -1.67 8.47 0.93
CA GLN A 22 -2.69 8.15 -0.09
C GLN A 22 -2.64 9.04 -1.34
N PRO A 23 -2.66 10.39 -1.25
CA PRO A 23 -2.65 11.24 -2.44
C PRO A 23 -1.37 11.08 -3.26
N SER A 24 -0.22 10.84 -2.61
CA SER A 24 1.05 10.62 -3.29
C SER A 24 1.06 9.27 -4.03
N ILE A 25 0.53 8.23 -3.40
CA ILE A 25 0.41 6.90 -4.01
C ILE A 25 -0.56 6.96 -5.21
N ALA A 26 -1.72 7.61 -5.03
CA ALA A 26 -2.72 7.77 -6.09
C ALA A 26 -2.15 8.57 -7.28
N ALA A 27 -1.46 9.68 -7.01
CA ALA A 27 -0.83 10.50 -8.04
C ALA A 27 0.23 9.72 -8.82
N LEU A 28 1.07 8.94 -8.13
CA LEU A 28 2.10 8.11 -8.77
C LEU A 28 1.48 7.09 -9.72
N VAL A 29 0.48 6.34 -9.25
CA VAL A 29 -0.16 5.28 -10.05
C VAL A 29 -0.97 5.87 -11.20
N SER A 30 -1.74 6.94 -10.96
CA SER A 30 -2.52 7.59 -12.00
C SER A 30 -1.62 8.18 -13.09
N THR A 31 -0.55 8.88 -12.71
CA THR A 31 0.43 9.42 -13.65
C THR A 31 1.07 8.31 -14.48
N TYR A 32 1.36 7.15 -13.88
CA TYR A 32 1.88 6.00 -14.62
C TYR A 32 0.90 5.53 -15.69
N PHE A 33 -0.38 5.37 -15.38
CA PHE A 33 -1.38 4.96 -16.38
C PHE A 33 -1.62 6.00 -17.47
N VAL A 34 -1.53 7.29 -17.15
CA VAL A 34 -1.61 8.38 -18.14
C VAL A 34 -0.43 8.33 -19.11
N ASN A 35 0.78 8.05 -18.64
CA ASN A 35 1.97 7.99 -19.48
C ASN A 35 2.11 6.66 -20.25
N PHE A 36 1.52 5.58 -19.74
CA PHE A 36 1.62 4.23 -20.33
C PHE A 36 0.25 3.57 -20.50
N PRO A 37 -0.68 4.17 -21.26
CA PRO A 37 -2.05 3.68 -21.36
C PRO A 37 -2.16 2.31 -22.03
N GLU A 38 -1.21 1.91 -22.89
CA GLU A 38 -1.25 0.58 -23.53
C GLU A 38 -1.11 -0.57 -22.53
N ILE A 39 -0.54 -0.33 -21.33
CA ILE A 39 -0.34 -1.39 -20.35
C ILE A 39 -1.65 -2.04 -19.91
N VAL A 40 -2.75 -1.27 -19.89
CA VAL A 40 -4.08 -1.78 -19.56
C VAL A 40 -4.63 -2.64 -20.70
N LYS A 41 -4.26 -2.34 -21.96
CA LYS A 41 -4.64 -3.16 -23.12
C LYS A 41 -3.92 -4.50 -23.10
N TYR A 42 -2.62 -4.51 -22.82
CA TYR A 42 -1.82 -5.74 -22.76
C TYR A 42 -2.04 -6.55 -21.48
N CYS A 43 -2.30 -5.88 -20.36
CA CYS A 43 -2.53 -6.50 -19.07
C CYS A 43 -3.67 -5.79 -18.33
N PRO A 44 -4.93 -6.17 -18.59
CA PRO A 44 -6.10 -5.59 -17.91
C PRO A 44 -6.05 -5.75 -16.38
N THR A 45 -5.27 -6.72 -15.89
CA THR A 45 -5.09 -7.02 -14.46
C THR A 45 -3.83 -6.39 -13.87
N PHE A 46 -3.19 -5.44 -14.56
CA PHE A 46 -1.91 -4.86 -14.13
C PHE A 46 -2.00 -4.27 -12.72
N LEU A 47 -2.96 -3.38 -12.45
CA LEU A 47 -3.12 -2.76 -11.12
C LEU A 47 -3.38 -3.81 -10.03
N LYS A 48 -4.19 -4.83 -10.34
CA LYS A 48 -4.42 -5.97 -9.44
C LYS A 48 -3.10 -6.66 -9.09
N ARG A 49 -2.26 -6.97 -10.08
CA ARG A 49 -0.96 -7.62 -9.85
C ARG A 49 -0.01 -6.73 -9.05
N VAL A 50 0.00 -5.41 -9.29
CA VAL A 50 0.81 -4.45 -8.50
C VAL A 50 0.42 -4.51 -7.03
N MET A 51 -0.88 -4.54 -6.72
CA MET A 51 -1.37 -4.70 -5.34
C MET A 51 -0.93 -6.05 -4.74
N GLN A 52 -1.07 -7.14 -5.51
CA GLN A 52 -0.69 -8.47 -5.06
C GLN A 52 0.81 -8.58 -4.77
N PHE A 53 1.66 -8.05 -5.65
CA PHE A 53 3.10 -8.02 -5.44
C PHE A 53 3.49 -7.14 -4.25
N SER A 54 2.77 -6.04 -4.02
CA SER A 54 2.96 -5.21 -2.83
C SER A 54 2.63 -5.99 -1.55
N GLY A 55 1.52 -6.75 -1.55
CA GLY A 55 1.16 -7.66 -0.46
C GLY A 55 2.22 -8.75 -0.21
N LEU A 56 2.73 -9.38 -1.27
CA LEU A 56 3.81 -10.36 -1.17
C LEU A 56 5.10 -9.75 -0.60
N ALA A 57 5.50 -8.57 -1.09
CA ALA A 57 6.68 -7.87 -0.60
C ALA A 57 6.58 -7.54 0.90
N LEU A 58 5.38 -7.14 1.36
CA LEU A 58 5.13 -6.92 2.79
C LEU A 58 5.24 -8.22 3.60
N ILE A 59 4.72 -9.35 3.10
CA ILE A 59 4.88 -10.65 3.79
C ILE A 59 6.36 -11.02 3.91
N LEU A 60 7.14 -10.86 2.83
CA LEU A 60 8.57 -11.14 2.84
C LEU A 60 9.31 -10.23 3.84
N HIS A 61 8.94 -8.95 3.91
CA HIS A 61 9.50 -8.01 4.88
C HIS A 61 9.15 -8.40 6.34
N ILE A 62 7.90 -8.83 6.59
CA ILE A 62 7.48 -9.32 7.91
C ILE A 62 8.28 -10.57 8.29
N GLN A 63 8.46 -11.52 7.36
CA GLN A 63 9.25 -12.73 7.59
C GLN A 63 10.71 -12.39 7.95
N ALA A 64 11.35 -11.49 7.19
CA ALA A 64 12.70 -11.02 7.48
C ALA A 64 12.77 -10.34 8.86
N THR A 65 11.77 -9.52 9.21
CA THR A 65 11.68 -8.85 10.51
C THR A 65 11.53 -9.85 11.65
N LEU A 66 10.71 -10.90 11.49
CA LEU A 66 10.53 -11.98 12.47
C LEU A 66 11.80 -12.79 12.72
N GLN A 67 12.58 -13.04 11.67
CA GLN A 67 13.87 -13.72 11.80
C GLN A 67 14.85 -12.93 12.68
N HIS A 68 14.79 -11.59 12.64
CA HIS A 68 15.66 -10.70 13.42
C HIS A 68 15.08 -10.34 14.79
N ARG A 69 13.78 -10.06 14.88
CA ARG A 69 13.04 -9.73 16.10
C ARG A 69 12.17 -10.93 16.49
N LYS A 70 12.58 -11.68 17.52
CA LYS A 70 11.87 -12.85 18.09
C LYS A 70 10.49 -12.52 18.72
N THR A 71 9.90 -11.38 18.43
CA THR A 71 8.62 -10.92 18.99
C THR A 71 7.72 -10.39 17.88
N PHE A 72 6.51 -10.92 17.79
CA PHE A 72 5.49 -10.49 16.84
C PHE A 72 4.33 -9.84 17.61
N GLY A 73 4.36 -8.51 17.71
CA GLY A 73 3.31 -7.75 18.40
C GLY A 73 2.10 -7.46 17.50
N ASN A 74 1.09 -6.79 18.08
CA ASN A 74 -0.15 -6.42 17.40
C ASN A 74 0.07 -5.63 16.10
N THR A 75 1.06 -4.73 16.08
CA THR A 75 1.43 -3.99 14.85
C THR A 75 1.87 -4.93 13.74
N GLY A 76 2.63 -5.98 14.06
CA GLY A 76 3.04 -7.01 13.10
C GLY A 76 1.83 -7.81 12.59
N ILE A 77 0.90 -8.17 13.48
CA ILE A 77 -0.34 -8.85 13.12
C ILE A 77 -1.19 -7.99 12.17
N CYS A 78 -1.37 -6.71 12.48
CA CYS A 78 -2.09 -5.77 11.62
C CYS A 78 -1.40 -5.62 10.25
N MET A 79 -0.07 -5.48 10.21
CA MET A 79 0.67 -5.43 8.94
C MET A 79 0.49 -6.71 8.11
N LEU A 80 0.48 -7.90 8.75
CA LEU A 80 0.23 -9.16 8.06
C LEU A 80 -1.21 -9.25 7.51
N GLN A 81 -2.20 -8.76 8.26
CA GLN A 81 -3.59 -8.70 7.79
C GLN A 81 -3.72 -7.80 6.55
N VAL A 82 -3.08 -6.63 6.56
CA VAL A 82 -3.02 -5.75 5.38
C VAL A 82 -2.31 -6.44 4.22
N ALA A 83 -1.14 -7.02 4.45
CA ALA A 83 -0.38 -7.71 3.42
C ALA A 83 -1.16 -8.87 2.77
N LYS A 84 -1.85 -9.68 3.59
CA LYS A 84 -2.78 -10.71 3.13
C LYS A 84 -3.93 -10.13 2.32
N GLY A 85 -4.51 -9.02 2.78
CA GLY A 85 -5.59 -8.32 2.08
C GLY A 85 -5.19 -7.89 0.68
N LEU A 86 -4.03 -7.25 0.55
CA LEU A 86 -3.45 -6.83 -0.73
C LEU A 86 -3.18 -8.03 -1.66
N LEU A 87 -2.74 -9.16 -1.12
CA LEU A 87 -2.42 -10.36 -1.90
C LEU A 87 -3.66 -11.16 -2.36
N CYS A 88 -4.61 -11.37 -1.46
CA CYS A 88 -5.74 -12.27 -1.67
C CYS A 88 -7.02 -11.57 -2.12
N SER A 89 -7.20 -10.28 -1.77
CA SER A 89 -8.41 -9.51 -2.06
C SER A 89 -8.07 -8.07 -2.45
N PRO A 90 -7.18 -7.86 -3.44
CA PRO A 90 -6.63 -6.56 -3.78
C PRO A 90 -7.71 -5.51 -4.06
N GLU A 91 -8.80 -5.87 -4.74
CA GLU A 91 -9.87 -4.94 -5.11
C GLU A 91 -10.56 -4.31 -3.89
N GLN A 92 -10.66 -5.04 -2.77
CA GLN A 92 -11.25 -4.53 -1.53
C GLN A 92 -10.31 -3.56 -0.79
N PHE A 93 -9.00 -3.69 -1.02
CA PHE A 93 -7.98 -2.89 -0.34
C PHE A 93 -7.52 -1.67 -1.14
N MET A 94 -7.78 -1.63 -2.45
CA MET A 94 -7.42 -0.50 -3.31
C MET A 94 -7.97 0.85 -2.80
N PRO A 95 -9.25 0.98 -2.40
CA PRO A 95 -9.76 2.26 -1.88
C PRO A 95 -9.00 2.73 -0.64
N THR A 96 -8.62 1.81 0.24
CA THR A 96 -7.84 2.10 1.45
C THR A 96 -6.41 2.53 1.14
N VAL A 97 -5.78 1.98 0.08
CA VAL A 97 -4.40 2.34 -0.28
C VAL A 97 -4.31 3.66 -1.02
N PHE A 98 -5.30 3.96 -1.86
CA PHE A 98 -5.27 5.14 -2.72
C PHE A 98 -6.12 6.31 -2.22
N GLY A 99 -7.02 6.08 -1.26
CA GLY A 99 -7.97 7.09 -0.78
C GLY A 99 -9.04 7.48 -1.82
N ALA A 100 -9.15 6.71 -2.92
CA ALA A 100 -9.99 7.01 -4.08
C ALA A 100 -10.52 5.73 -4.73
N ALA A 101 -11.58 5.84 -5.54
CA ALA A 101 -12.11 4.69 -6.26
C ALA A 101 -11.14 4.24 -7.36
N THR A 102 -11.08 2.93 -7.64
CA THR A 102 -10.14 2.35 -8.62
C THR A 102 -10.32 2.90 -10.04
N SER A 103 -11.56 3.22 -10.42
CA SER A 103 -11.92 3.86 -11.69
C SER A 103 -11.35 5.28 -11.83
N GLU A 104 -11.14 5.99 -10.72
CA GLU A 104 -10.56 7.34 -10.73
C GLU A 104 -9.04 7.29 -10.97
N ILE A 105 -8.40 6.17 -10.59
CA ILE A 105 -6.94 6.02 -10.62
C ILE A 105 -6.45 5.60 -12.00
N THR A 106 -7.13 4.64 -12.65
CA THR A 106 -6.74 4.17 -13.98
C THR A 106 -7.15 5.11 -15.10
N GLY A 107 -7.85 6.20 -14.79
CA GLY A 107 -8.40 7.14 -15.78
C GLY A 107 -9.52 6.52 -16.63
N LEU A 108 -9.96 5.30 -16.32
CA LEU A 108 -11.12 4.65 -16.92
C LEU A 108 -12.39 5.20 -16.26
N GLN A 109 -12.77 6.41 -16.65
CA GLN A 109 -14.17 6.80 -16.52
C GLN A 109 -15.01 5.81 -17.34
N PRO A 110 -16.13 5.28 -16.82
CA PRO A 110 -17.11 4.67 -17.69
C PRO A 110 -17.54 5.76 -18.67
N ALA A 111 -17.37 5.52 -19.96
CA ALA A 111 -17.97 6.35 -20.98
C ALA A 111 -19.48 6.37 -20.70
N LEU A 112 -20.00 7.54 -20.30
CA LEU A 112 -21.42 7.82 -20.34
C LEU A 112 -21.82 7.88 -21.81
N THR A 113 -22.25 6.75 -22.35
CA THR A 113 -23.07 6.64 -23.57
C THR A 113 -23.98 5.43 -23.44
#